data_AF-A0A9E1VKB7-F1
#
_entry.id   AF-A0A9E1VKB7-F1
#
_cell.length_a   1.000
_cell.length_b   1.000
_cell.length_c   1.000
_cell.angle_alpha   90.00
_cell.angle_beta   90.00
_cell.angle_gamma   90.00
#
_symmetry.space_group_name_H-M   'P 1'
#
loop_
_entity.id
_entity.type
_entity.pdbx_description
1 polymer ?
#
loop_
_entity_poly.entity_id
_entity_poly.type
_entity_poly.pdbx_seq_one_letter_code
_entity_poly.pdbx_strand_id
1 'polypeptide(L)'
;MTTLQNRAAMRSLLKEISEAIQQHPSNWREGLEELGFEWEDDCPEEETDTSPSNLSQQNIVDYFEGRADYSGHLIDQLIHEVEHSETPLFSRYFKQGNQQLLQLIVNGLARYPTSDLLLSGLDYFHEYRPILSQLIQSYLNSCTIEDDLEALEERCIAFIITTDPSGYDAAAALQEQFEGSDTKLKALASAIEQTNNSSDIISF
;
A
#
# COMPACT_ATOMS: atom_id res chain seq x y z
N MET A 1 -9.48 -14.81 -38.52
CA MET A 1 -10.37 -15.31 -37.45
C MET A 1 -9.73 -15.28 -36.06
N THR A 2 -8.41 -15.19 -35.95
CA THR A 2 -7.63 -15.31 -34.69
C THR A 2 -7.69 -14.13 -33.73
N THR A 3 -7.89 -12.89 -34.19
CA THR A 3 -7.85 -11.68 -33.33
C THR A 3 -9.16 -11.39 -32.58
N LEU A 4 -10.31 -11.76 -33.15
CA LEU A 4 -11.62 -11.58 -32.53
C LEU A 4 -11.90 -12.63 -31.44
N GLN A 5 -11.46 -13.87 -31.66
CA GLN A 5 -11.56 -14.96 -30.68
C GLN A 5 -10.72 -14.68 -29.43
N ASN A 6 -9.50 -14.14 -29.60
CA ASN A 6 -8.67 -13.70 -28.48
C ASN A 6 -9.28 -12.54 -27.67
N ARG A 7 -9.95 -11.58 -28.33
CA ARG A 7 -10.65 -10.49 -27.63
C ARG A 7 -11.87 -10.96 -26.86
N ALA A 8 -12.60 -11.94 -27.38
CA ALA A 8 -13.76 -12.52 -26.70
C ALA A 8 -13.35 -13.35 -25.49
N ALA A 9 -12.31 -14.17 -25.63
CA ALA A 9 -11.73 -14.94 -24.53
C ALA A 9 -11.18 -14.03 -23.42
N MET A 10 -10.44 -12.97 -23.79
CA MET A 10 -9.93 -11.98 -22.83
C MET A 10 -11.07 -11.28 -22.07
N ARG A 11 -12.17 -10.93 -22.75
CA ARG A 11 -13.34 -10.32 -22.11
C ARG A 11 -14.06 -11.29 -21.16
N SER A 12 -14.11 -12.57 -21.49
CA SER A 12 -14.68 -13.60 -20.61
C SER A 12 -13.83 -13.72 -19.34
N LEU A 13 -12.52 -13.83 -19.51
CA LEU A 13 -11.56 -13.93 -18.40
C LEU A 13 -11.63 -12.72 -17.47
N LEU A 14 -11.65 -11.49 -18.03
CA LEU A 14 -11.80 -10.27 -17.23
C LEU A 14 -13.10 -10.23 -16.41
N LYS A 15 -14.17 -10.83 -16.95
CA LYS A 15 -15.44 -10.92 -16.25
C LYS A 15 -15.37 -11.93 -15.10
N GLU A 16 -14.81 -13.11 -15.32
CA GLU A 16 -14.61 -14.14 -14.29
C GLU A 16 -13.71 -13.64 -13.15
N ILE A 17 -12.60 -12.96 -13.49
CA ILE A 17 -11.73 -12.26 -12.53
C ILE A 17 -12.52 -11.24 -11.70
N SER A 18 -13.30 -10.38 -12.37
CA SER A 18 -14.09 -9.36 -11.67
C SER A 18 -15.14 -9.98 -10.74
N GLU A 19 -15.74 -11.11 -11.12
CA GLU A 19 -16.73 -11.80 -10.30
C GLU A 19 -16.08 -12.46 -9.07
N ALA A 20 -14.92 -13.11 -9.24
CA ALA A 20 -14.17 -13.69 -8.13
C ALA A 20 -13.74 -12.63 -7.09
N ILE A 21 -13.23 -11.48 -7.54
CA ILE A 21 -12.86 -10.36 -6.66
C ILE A 21 -14.09 -9.80 -5.92
N GLN A 22 -15.25 -9.73 -6.58
CA GLN A 22 -16.49 -9.25 -5.94
C GLN A 22 -17.05 -10.23 -4.92
N GLN A 23 -16.89 -11.54 -5.15
CA GLN A 23 -17.37 -12.57 -4.23
C GLN A 23 -16.49 -12.66 -2.97
N HIS A 24 -15.20 -12.39 -3.09
CA HIS A 24 -14.23 -12.43 -1.99
C HIS A 24 -13.51 -11.09 -1.79
N PRO A 25 -14.21 -10.00 -1.43
CA PRO A 25 -13.63 -8.65 -1.39
C PRO A 25 -12.52 -8.49 -0.32
N SER A 26 -12.54 -9.33 0.71
CA SER A 26 -11.54 -9.38 1.79
C SER A 26 -10.50 -10.49 1.62
N ASN A 27 -10.64 -11.34 0.59
CA ASN A 27 -9.71 -12.44 0.32
C ASN A 27 -9.69 -12.78 -1.18
N TRP A 28 -9.45 -11.76 -2.00
CA TRP A 28 -9.59 -11.83 -3.44
C TRP A 28 -8.57 -12.76 -4.09
N ARG A 29 -7.42 -12.98 -3.42
CA ARG A 29 -6.38 -13.92 -3.83
C ARG A 29 -6.91 -15.35 -3.87
N GLU A 30 -7.57 -15.82 -2.81
CA GLU A 30 -8.21 -17.14 -2.79
C GLU A 30 -9.21 -17.29 -3.93
N GLY A 31 -10.03 -16.26 -4.18
CA GLY A 31 -10.98 -16.28 -5.31
C GLY A 31 -10.30 -16.39 -6.69
N LEU A 32 -9.09 -15.87 -6.84
CA LEU A 32 -8.29 -16.01 -8.07
C LEU A 32 -7.53 -17.34 -8.14
N GLU A 33 -7.10 -17.89 -7.02
CA GLU A 33 -6.52 -19.23 -6.94
C GLU A 33 -7.53 -20.29 -7.39
N GLU A 34 -8.81 -20.13 -7.03
CA GLU A 34 -9.90 -20.97 -7.54
C GLU A 34 -10.06 -20.90 -9.08
N LEU A 35 -9.64 -19.79 -9.70
CA LEU A 35 -9.60 -19.61 -11.15
C LEU A 35 -8.29 -20.14 -11.79
N GLY A 36 -7.37 -20.70 -10.99
CA GLY A 36 -6.11 -21.27 -11.43
C GLY A 36 -4.96 -20.28 -11.55
N PHE A 37 -5.05 -19.10 -10.91
CA PHE A 37 -3.91 -18.22 -10.75
C PHE A 37 -2.95 -18.78 -9.68
N GLU A 38 -1.64 -18.69 -9.95
CA GLU A 38 -0.58 -19.07 -9.02
C GLU A 38 0.24 -17.82 -8.69
N TRP A 39 0.65 -17.68 -7.43
CA TRP A 39 1.47 -16.56 -6.95
C TRP A 39 2.92 -17.03 -6.80
N GLU A 40 3.86 -16.30 -7.40
CA GLU A 40 5.27 -16.45 -7.09
C GLU A 40 5.56 -15.61 -5.84
N ASP A 41 5.73 -16.27 -4.70
CA ASP A 41 6.13 -15.62 -3.44
C ASP A 41 7.68 -15.67 -3.37
N ASP A 42 8.34 -14.58 -3.73
CA ASP A 42 9.82 -14.47 -3.69
C ASP A 42 10.38 -14.53 -2.25
N CYS A 43 9.51 -14.42 -1.25
CA CYS A 43 9.84 -14.51 0.18
C CYS A 43 8.96 -15.55 0.87
N PRO A 44 9.41 -16.82 0.99
CA PRO A 44 8.73 -17.84 1.77
C PRO A 44 8.96 -17.58 3.26
N GLU A 45 8.42 -16.48 3.79
CA GLU A 45 8.28 -16.33 5.23
C GLU A 45 7.23 -17.34 5.68
N GLU A 46 7.67 -18.37 6.40
CA GLU A 46 6.78 -19.32 7.06
C GLU A 46 5.75 -18.53 7.86
N GLU A 47 4.47 -18.64 7.49
CA GLU A 47 3.35 -18.15 8.29
C GLU A 47 3.36 -18.89 9.63
N THR A 48 4.20 -18.42 10.54
CA THR A 48 4.21 -18.85 11.91
C THR A 48 2.86 -18.43 12.49
N ASP A 49 2.08 -19.41 12.95
CA ASP A 49 0.80 -19.20 13.59
C ASP A 49 0.99 -18.33 14.83
N THR A 50 0.93 -17.02 14.62
CA THR A 50 1.16 -16.01 15.63
C THR A 50 -0.19 -15.65 16.19
N SER A 51 -0.46 -16.15 17.39
CA SER A 51 -1.63 -15.76 18.17
C SER A 51 -1.34 -14.44 18.89
N PRO A 52 -2.36 -13.57 19.11
CA PRO A 52 -2.20 -12.38 19.94
C PRO A 52 -1.63 -12.71 21.32
N SER A 53 -0.57 -11.99 21.71
CA SER A 53 0.13 -12.18 22.99
C SER A 53 -0.35 -11.22 24.08
N ASN A 54 -1.05 -10.15 23.70
CA ASN A 54 -1.51 -9.11 24.61
C ASN A 54 -2.90 -8.57 24.19
N LEU A 55 -3.52 -7.76 25.06
CA LEU A 55 -4.87 -7.21 24.82
C LEU A 55 -4.92 -6.24 23.64
N SER A 56 -3.86 -5.48 23.39
CA SER A 56 -3.76 -4.55 22.26
C SER A 56 -3.81 -5.31 20.93
N GLN A 57 -2.97 -6.33 20.80
CA GLN A 57 -2.96 -7.25 19.66
C GLN A 57 -4.31 -7.94 19.46
N GLN A 58 -4.95 -8.39 20.55
CA GLN A 58 -6.27 -9.01 20.48
C GLN A 58 -7.33 -8.04 19.93
N ASN A 59 -7.35 -6.79 20.40
CA ASN A 59 -8.30 -5.79 19.91
C ASN A 59 -8.11 -5.49 18.41
N ILE A 60 -6.85 -5.40 17.96
CA ILE A 60 -6.52 -5.18 16.55
C ILE A 60 -7.01 -6.36 15.70
N VAL A 61 -6.72 -7.59 16.14
CA VAL A 61 -7.17 -8.81 15.46
C VAL A 61 -8.69 -8.92 15.45
N ASP A 62 -9.38 -8.62 16.55
CA ASP A 62 -10.85 -8.63 16.60
C ASP A 62 -11.47 -7.63 15.63
N TYR A 63 -10.85 -6.46 15.46
CA TYR A 63 -11.28 -5.49 14.44
C TYR A 63 -11.03 -6.00 13.02
N PHE A 64 -9.84 -6.57 12.73
CA PHE A 64 -9.53 -7.13 11.40
C PHE A 64 -10.42 -8.30 11.01
N GLU A 65 -10.86 -9.11 11.99
CA GLU A 65 -11.76 -10.24 11.81
C GLU A 65 -13.25 -9.85 11.91
N GLY A 66 -13.56 -8.55 12.02
CA GLY A 66 -14.94 -8.04 12.04
C GLY A 66 -15.73 -8.36 13.31
N ARG A 67 -15.04 -8.77 14.38
CA ARG A 67 -15.62 -9.01 15.71
C ARG A 67 -15.73 -7.75 16.56
N ALA A 68 -15.07 -6.67 16.16
CA ALA A 68 -15.10 -5.38 16.83
C ALA A 68 -15.30 -4.22 15.85
N ASP A 69 -15.93 -3.14 16.32
CA ASP A 69 -16.07 -1.89 15.58
C ASP A 69 -14.80 -1.04 15.63
N TYR A 70 -14.66 -0.13 14.67
CA TYR A 70 -13.58 0.86 14.68
C TYR A 70 -13.62 1.72 15.95
N SER A 71 -12.46 1.92 16.57
CA SER A 71 -12.25 2.89 17.64
C SER A 71 -11.04 3.76 17.33
N GLY A 72 -11.10 5.05 17.69
CA GLY A 72 -10.04 6.00 17.37
C GLY A 72 -8.67 5.67 17.98
N HIS A 73 -8.62 4.78 18.98
CA HIS A 73 -7.38 4.33 19.61
C HIS A 73 -6.76 3.11 18.94
N LEU A 74 -7.48 2.39 18.06
CA LEU A 74 -6.94 1.21 17.39
C LEU A 74 -5.73 1.55 16.52
N ILE A 75 -5.69 2.74 15.92
CA ILE A 75 -4.53 3.15 15.13
C ILE A 75 -3.32 3.41 16.02
N ASP A 76 -3.52 4.06 17.16
CA ASP A 76 -2.45 4.33 18.13
C ASP A 76 -1.90 3.01 18.69
N GLN A 77 -2.78 2.01 18.90
CA GLN A 77 -2.40 0.64 19.27
C GLN A 77 -1.61 -0.07 18.17
N LEU A 78 -2.05 0.01 16.92
CA LEU A 78 -1.34 -0.61 15.79
C LEU A 78 0.06 -0.03 15.64
N ILE A 79 0.20 1.30 15.64
CA ILE A 79 1.50 1.98 15.54
C ILE A 79 2.40 1.52 16.69
N HIS A 80 1.90 1.53 17.92
CA HIS A 80 2.67 1.11 19.08
C HIS A 80 3.15 -0.35 18.96
N GLU A 81 2.26 -1.27 18.55
CA GLU A 81 2.63 -2.68 18.37
C GLU A 81 3.66 -2.88 17.27
N VAL A 82 3.53 -2.21 16.12
CA VAL A 82 4.49 -2.34 15.01
C VAL A 82 5.86 -1.76 15.37
N GLU A 83 5.91 -0.67 16.15
CA GLU A 83 7.18 -0.07 16.59
C GLU A 83 7.90 -0.89 17.67
N HIS A 84 7.17 -1.67 18.48
CA HIS A 84 7.71 -2.32 19.69
C HIS A 84 7.65 -3.86 19.65
N SER A 85 7.09 -4.43 18.58
CA SER A 85 6.95 -5.87 18.41
C SER A 85 7.65 -6.33 17.14
N GLU A 86 8.56 -7.29 17.26
CA GLU A 86 9.17 -7.98 16.12
C GLU A 86 8.24 -9.06 15.52
N THR A 87 6.97 -9.12 15.95
CA THR A 87 6.09 -10.25 15.63
C THR A 87 5.41 -10.03 14.28
N PRO A 88 5.42 -11.01 13.35
CA PRO A 88 4.73 -10.92 12.06
C PRO A 88 3.19 -11.04 12.17
N LEU A 89 2.60 -10.80 13.36
CA LEU A 89 1.19 -11.06 13.66
C LEU A 89 0.22 -10.46 12.64
N PHE A 90 0.53 -9.27 12.14
CA PHE A 90 -0.36 -8.54 11.24
C PHE A 90 -0.08 -8.82 9.75
N SER A 91 1.06 -9.43 9.39
CA SER A 91 1.48 -9.60 7.99
C SER A 91 0.44 -10.36 7.16
N ARG A 92 -0.17 -11.40 7.75
CA ARG A 92 -1.25 -12.18 7.10
C ARG A 92 -2.39 -11.31 6.59
N TYR A 93 -2.76 -10.25 7.31
CA TYR A 93 -3.87 -9.38 6.94
C TYR A 93 -3.51 -8.45 5.77
N PHE A 94 -2.24 -8.05 5.64
CA PHE A 94 -1.75 -7.37 4.45
C PHE A 94 -1.82 -8.31 3.25
N LYS A 95 -1.29 -9.54 3.39
CA LYS A 95 -1.26 -10.53 2.31
C LYS A 95 -2.65 -10.91 1.79
N GLN A 96 -3.63 -10.98 2.69
CA GLN A 96 -5.04 -11.25 2.35
C GLN A 96 -5.74 -10.05 1.70
N GLY A 97 -5.14 -8.85 1.74
CA GLY A 97 -5.80 -7.63 1.30
C GLY A 97 -6.99 -7.24 2.17
N ASN A 98 -6.89 -7.46 3.48
CA ASN A 98 -7.97 -7.27 4.45
C ASN A 98 -8.54 -5.82 4.41
N GLN A 99 -9.85 -5.70 4.19
CA GLN A 99 -10.51 -4.39 4.03
C GLN A 99 -10.49 -3.56 5.32
N GLN A 100 -10.58 -4.19 6.48
CA GLN A 100 -10.61 -3.53 7.79
C GLN A 100 -9.24 -2.93 8.10
N LEU A 101 -8.16 -3.66 7.81
CA LEU A 101 -6.78 -3.16 7.85
C LEU A 101 -6.61 -1.93 6.96
N LEU A 102 -7.03 -2.00 5.69
CA LEU A 102 -6.99 -0.85 4.78
C LEU A 102 -7.71 0.37 5.38
N GLN A 103 -8.91 0.19 5.91
CA GLN A 103 -9.66 1.27 6.54
C GLN A 103 -8.93 1.83 7.76
N LEU A 104 -8.29 0.98 8.57
CA LEU A 104 -7.52 1.42 9.73
C LEU A 104 -6.32 2.28 9.31
N ILE A 105 -5.56 1.84 8.30
CA ILE A 105 -4.40 2.58 7.77
C ILE A 105 -4.85 3.92 7.17
N VAL A 106 -5.87 3.93 6.32
CA VAL A 106 -6.36 5.17 5.67
C VAL A 106 -6.91 6.16 6.71
N ASN A 107 -7.68 5.69 7.69
CA ASN A 107 -8.14 6.54 8.78
C ASN A 107 -6.97 7.03 9.65
N GLY A 108 -5.93 6.20 9.80
CA GLY A 108 -4.69 6.58 10.46
C GLY A 108 -3.96 7.70 9.75
N LEU A 109 -3.82 7.60 8.42
CA LEU A 109 -3.21 8.65 7.58
C LEU A 109 -4.02 9.94 7.56
N ALA A 110 -5.34 9.89 7.80
CA ALA A 110 -6.12 11.11 8.01
C ALA A 110 -5.73 11.85 9.31
N ARG A 111 -5.20 11.14 10.31
CA ARG A 111 -4.78 11.69 11.62
C ARG A 111 -3.28 11.96 11.71
N TYR A 112 -2.47 11.07 11.12
CA TYR A 112 -1.01 11.11 11.08
C TYR A 112 -0.51 11.05 9.63
N PRO A 113 -0.78 12.09 8.83
CA PRO A 113 -0.55 12.07 7.39
C PRO A 113 0.92 11.96 6.96
N THR A 114 1.88 12.32 7.83
CA THR A 114 3.33 12.15 7.58
C THR A 114 3.92 10.91 8.26
N SER A 115 3.09 9.97 8.73
CA SER A 115 3.59 8.74 9.35
C SER A 115 4.20 7.80 8.29
N ASP A 116 5.51 7.65 8.30
CA ASP A 116 6.22 6.76 7.36
C ASP A 116 5.84 5.29 7.59
N LEU A 117 5.57 4.89 8.84
CA LEU A 117 5.04 3.55 9.17
C LEU A 117 3.70 3.27 8.47
N LEU A 118 2.78 4.25 8.46
CA LEU A 118 1.48 4.05 7.82
C LEU A 118 1.58 4.14 6.29
N LEU A 119 2.45 4.99 5.76
CA LEU A 119 2.69 5.09 4.31
C LEU A 119 3.33 3.81 3.77
N SER A 120 4.40 3.32 4.42
CA SER A 120 5.03 2.03 4.09
C SER A 120 4.06 0.86 4.26
N GLY A 121 3.24 0.87 5.31
CA GLY A 121 2.17 -0.13 5.45
C GLY A 121 1.15 -0.09 4.31
N LEU A 122 0.79 1.11 3.83
CA LEU A 122 -0.13 1.26 2.70
C LEU A 122 0.51 0.80 1.37
N ASP A 123 1.80 1.06 1.18
CA ASP A 123 2.59 0.56 0.05
C ASP A 123 2.67 -0.97 0.08
N TYR A 124 3.08 -1.54 1.21
CA TYR A 124 3.10 -3.00 1.40
C TYR A 124 1.72 -3.60 1.14
N PHE A 125 0.63 -2.99 1.62
CA PHE A 125 -0.72 -3.45 1.29
C PHE A 125 -1.00 -3.41 -0.22
N HIS A 126 -0.51 -2.38 -0.93
CA HIS A 126 -0.70 -2.22 -2.36
C HIS A 126 -0.10 -3.37 -3.19
N GLU A 127 1.04 -3.92 -2.75
CA GLU A 127 1.68 -5.09 -3.37
C GLU A 127 0.73 -6.31 -3.41
N TYR A 128 -0.03 -6.52 -2.33
CA TYR A 128 -0.94 -7.66 -2.18
C TYR A 128 -2.37 -7.34 -2.56
N ARG A 129 -2.72 -6.06 -2.76
CA ARG A 129 -4.04 -5.63 -3.22
C ARG A 129 -3.96 -4.25 -3.86
N PRO A 130 -4.17 -4.14 -5.19
CA PRO A 130 -4.09 -2.87 -5.88
C PRO A 130 -5.09 -1.82 -5.36
N ILE A 131 -4.54 -0.80 -4.71
CA ILE A 131 -5.23 0.38 -4.14
C ILE A 131 -4.63 1.70 -4.61
N LEU A 132 -4.18 1.77 -5.86
CA LEU A 132 -3.33 2.85 -6.40
C LEU A 132 -3.91 4.25 -6.14
N SER A 133 -5.23 4.42 -6.28
CA SER A 133 -5.88 5.71 -6.03
C SER A 133 -5.77 6.17 -4.58
N GLN A 134 -5.89 5.26 -3.61
CA GLN A 134 -5.74 5.57 -2.19
C GLN A 134 -4.26 5.86 -1.86
N LEU A 135 -3.34 5.08 -2.45
CA LEU A 135 -1.91 5.25 -2.30
C LEU A 135 -1.46 6.65 -2.78
N ILE A 136 -1.84 7.02 -4.01
CA ILE A 136 -1.58 8.35 -4.59
C ILE A 136 -2.12 9.46 -3.69
N GLN A 137 -3.38 9.33 -3.25
CA GLN A 137 -4.02 10.37 -2.43
C GLN A 137 -3.29 10.57 -1.09
N SER A 138 -2.86 9.48 -0.46
CA SER A 138 -2.13 9.51 0.81
C SER A 138 -0.75 10.17 0.65
N TYR A 139 0.02 9.77 -0.37
CA TYR A 139 1.34 10.36 -0.62
C TYR A 139 1.25 11.84 -1.02
N LEU A 140 0.33 12.22 -1.91
CA LEU A 140 0.12 13.62 -2.28
C LEU A 140 -0.21 14.48 -1.06
N ASN A 141 -1.12 14.01 -0.20
CA ASN A 141 -1.46 14.72 1.03
C ASN A 141 -0.22 14.86 1.93
N SER A 142 0.51 13.77 2.14
CA SER A 142 1.69 13.73 3.00
C SER A 142 2.79 14.69 2.53
N CYS A 143 3.13 14.67 1.24
CA CYS A 143 4.10 15.59 0.64
C CYS A 143 3.62 17.06 0.70
N THR A 144 2.32 17.29 0.58
CA THR A 144 1.75 18.64 0.62
C THR A 144 1.90 19.30 1.98
N ILE A 145 1.76 18.54 3.07
CA ILE A 145 1.80 19.09 4.43
C ILE A 145 3.17 19.01 5.10
N GLU A 146 4.10 18.20 4.58
CA GLU A 146 5.43 18.09 5.15
C GLU A 146 6.19 19.40 4.97
N ASP A 147 6.66 19.95 6.08
CA ASP A 147 7.38 21.21 6.12
C ASP A 147 8.88 21.00 6.31
N ASP A 148 9.29 19.85 6.84
CA ASP A 148 10.68 19.46 6.90
C ASP A 148 11.16 19.04 5.50
N LEU A 149 12.13 19.77 4.95
CA LEU A 149 12.56 19.58 3.57
C LEU A 149 13.33 18.27 3.34
N GLU A 150 14.02 17.76 4.36
CA GLU A 150 14.76 16.49 4.27
C GLU A 150 13.76 15.33 4.27
N ALA A 151 12.81 15.34 5.20
CA ALA A 151 11.70 14.37 5.23
C ALA A 151 10.82 14.46 3.97
N LEU A 152 10.59 15.68 3.44
CA LEU A 152 9.84 15.87 2.20
C LEU A 152 10.56 15.23 1.01
N GLU A 153 11.88 15.40 0.91
CA GLU A 153 12.68 14.81 -0.16
C GLU A 153 12.59 13.28 -0.13
N GLU A 154 12.83 12.66 1.02
CA GLU A 154 12.70 11.20 1.20
C GLU A 154 11.30 10.72 0.82
N ARG A 155 10.27 11.48 1.19
CA ARG A 155 8.89 11.13 0.86
C ARG A 155 8.56 11.27 -0.62
N CYS A 156 9.12 12.27 -1.30
CA CYS A 156 9.02 12.40 -2.75
C CYS A 156 9.67 11.19 -3.44
N ILE A 157 10.85 10.77 -2.98
CA ILE A 157 11.55 9.58 -3.49
C ILE A 157 10.67 8.34 -3.32
N ALA A 158 10.15 8.11 -2.11
CA ALA A 158 9.27 6.98 -1.83
C ALA A 158 8.03 6.99 -2.75
N PHE A 159 7.35 8.13 -2.90
CA PHE A 159 6.18 8.22 -3.76
C PHE A 159 6.49 7.89 -5.23
N ILE A 160 7.62 8.39 -5.76
CA ILE A 160 8.06 8.12 -7.12
C ILE A 160 8.33 6.62 -7.30
N ILE A 161 9.15 6.03 -6.43
CA ILE A 161 9.53 4.60 -6.52
C ILE A 161 8.30 3.70 -6.39
N THR A 162 7.45 3.94 -5.40
CA THR A 162 6.27 3.12 -5.11
C THR A 162 5.25 3.13 -6.26
N THR A 163 5.15 4.22 -7.02
CA THR A 163 4.11 4.35 -8.07
C THR A 163 4.61 4.18 -9.50
N ASP A 164 5.93 4.15 -9.70
CA ASP A 164 6.56 3.87 -11.00
C ASP A 164 6.15 2.53 -11.62
N PRO A 165 6.07 1.40 -10.86
CA PRO A 165 5.60 0.12 -11.41
C PRO A 165 4.15 0.17 -11.94
N SER A 166 3.34 1.10 -11.41
CA SER A 166 1.97 1.34 -11.86
C SER A 166 1.89 2.32 -13.04
N GLY A 167 3.02 2.89 -13.49
CA GLY A 167 3.11 3.86 -14.58
C GLY A 167 2.54 5.24 -14.23
N TYR A 168 2.45 5.57 -12.93
CA TYR A 168 1.97 6.88 -12.49
C TYR A 168 3.13 7.86 -12.33
N ASP A 169 3.01 9.03 -12.97
CA ASP A 169 4.03 10.09 -12.92
C ASP A 169 3.88 10.94 -11.65
N ALA A 170 4.39 10.41 -10.53
CA ALA A 170 4.36 11.10 -9.25
C ALA A 170 5.16 12.41 -9.26
N ALA A 171 6.26 12.47 -10.00
CA ALA A 171 7.08 13.66 -10.11
C ALA A 171 6.30 14.81 -10.76
N ALA A 172 5.62 14.55 -11.88
CA ALA A 172 4.77 15.56 -12.53
C ALA A 172 3.61 16.00 -11.63
N ALA A 173 2.96 15.07 -10.93
CA ALA A 173 1.86 15.38 -10.01
C ALA A 173 2.33 16.26 -8.84
N LEU A 174 3.50 15.97 -8.24
CA LEU A 174 4.08 16.79 -7.19
C LEU A 174 4.52 18.17 -7.70
N GLN A 175 5.00 18.24 -8.95
CA GLN A 175 5.38 19.51 -9.56
C GLN A 175 4.18 20.46 -9.71
N GLU A 176 3.03 19.95 -10.12
CA GLU A 176 1.76 20.71 -10.12
C GLU A 176 1.35 21.09 -8.70
N GLN A 177 1.41 20.14 -7.76
CA GLN A 177 0.99 20.35 -6.38
C GLN A 177 1.84 21.41 -5.64
N PHE A 178 3.12 21.54 -5.99
CA PHE A 178 4.05 22.50 -5.38
C PHE A 178 4.15 23.83 -6.12
N GLU A 179 3.28 24.09 -7.11
CA GLU A 179 3.25 25.36 -7.80
C GLU A 179 3.12 26.52 -6.79
N GLY A 180 4.10 27.43 -6.80
CA GLY A 180 4.18 28.55 -5.85
C GLY A 180 5.04 28.32 -4.62
N SER A 181 5.69 27.15 -4.47
CA SER A 181 6.68 26.88 -3.42
C SER A 181 8.04 26.50 -3.99
N ASP A 182 8.92 27.49 -4.16
CA ASP A 182 10.29 27.27 -4.65
C ASP A 182 11.09 26.29 -3.76
N THR A 183 10.82 26.24 -2.45
CA THR A 183 11.50 25.33 -1.53
C THR A 183 11.07 23.88 -1.74
N LYS A 184 9.76 23.63 -1.88
CA LYS A 184 9.26 22.27 -2.15
C LYS A 184 9.62 21.80 -3.55
N LEU A 185 9.62 22.70 -4.54
CA LEU A 185 10.10 22.40 -5.90
C LEU A 185 11.58 22.02 -5.93
N LYS A 186 12.42 22.63 -5.08
CA LYS A 186 13.83 22.23 -4.94
C LYS A 186 14.00 20.87 -4.29
N ALA A 187 13.24 20.57 -3.23
CA ALA A 187 13.25 19.24 -2.60
C ALA A 187 12.81 18.16 -3.60
N LEU A 188 11.75 18.42 -4.38
CA LEU A 188 11.30 17.53 -5.45
C LEU A 188 12.38 17.33 -6.53
N ALA A 189 13.04 18.40 -6.98
CA ALA A 189 14.11 18.28 -7.97
C ALA A 189 15.27 17.40 -7.47
N SER A 190 15.63 17.55 -6.19
CA SER A 190 16.65 16.70 -5.53
C SER A 190 16.20 15.24 -5.48
N ALA A 191 14.96 14.96 -5.07
CA ALA A 191 14.37 13.62 -5.06
C ALA A 191 14.40 12.94 -6.45
N ILE A 192 14.06 13.68 -7.52
CA ILE A 192 14.11 13.18 -8.89
C ILE A 192 15.54 12.82 -9.30
N GLU A 193 16.53 13.66 -8.97
CA GLU A 193 17.94 13.39 -9.26
C GLU A 193 18.43 12.13 -8.54
N GLN A 194 18.11 11.97 -7.24
CA GLN A 194 18.48 10.79 -6.47
C GLN A 194 17.85 9.50 -7.01
N THR A 195 16.59 9.57 -7.44
CA THR A 195 15.87 8.41 -7.97
C THR A 195 16.51 7.94 -9.28
N ASN A 196 16.79 8.88 -10.20
CA ASN A 196 17.43 8.56 -11.48
C ASN A 196 18.85 7.97 -11.29
N ASN A 197 19.64 8.55 -10.38
CA ASN A 197 20.98 8.05 -10.08
C ASN A 197 20.96 6.64 -9.45
N SER A 198 19.91 6.29 -8.73
CA SER A 198 19.75 4.95 -8.13
C SER A 198 19.34 3.90 -9.16
N SER A 199 18.51 4.27 -10.13
CA SER A 199 18.12 3.39 -11.24
C SER A 199 19.30 3.02 -12.14
N ASP A 200 20.25 3.95 -12.34
CA ASP A 200 21.48 3.72 -13.14
C ASP A 200 22.46 2.73 -12.48
N ILE A 201 22.32 2.44 -11.18
CA ILE A 201 23.18 1.48 -10.44
C ILE A 201 22.67 0.04 -10.56
N ILE A 202 21.38 -0.17 -10.84
CA ILE A 202 20.74 -1.50 -10.86
C ILE A 202 20.72 -2.10 -12.29
N SER A 203 21.07 -1.33 -13.32
CA SER A 203 21.24 -1.84 -14.68
C SER A 203 22.62 -2.50 -14.88
N PHE A 204 22.77 -3.76 -14.45
CA PHE A 204 23.90 -4.63 -14.82
C PHE A 204 23.43 -6.00 -15.33
#